data_AF-A0A180EL69-F1
#
_entry.id   AF-A0A180EL69-F1
#
_cell.length_a   1.000
_cell.length_b   1.000
_cell.length_c   1.000
_cell.angle_alpha   90.00
_cell.angle_beta   90.00
_cell.angle_gamma   90.00
#
_symmetry.space_group_name_H-M   'P 1'
#
loop_
_entity.id
_entity.type
_entity.pdbx_description
1 polymer ?
#
loop_
_entity_poly.entity_id
_entity_poly.type
_entity_poly.pdbx_seq_one_letter_code
_entity_poly.pdbx_strand_id
1 'polypeptide(L)'
;MKFRFLTLFTSLLLIAACSPEEVDVNPAPSLLGFGDQAGTVAVTGDTARAKILWTRATDREVELAFELRGDGVSGNDLEVLTPSPLRIPAGATEADIELRVAPGSDPERLERSGVIQLLEGNWYRLSERDTFTFNYSVPHTAELSLWAPEIPFPKLWGYTSFGPDPVPDGSSLSAGRHFAFGHASTTQANVLGMFNTQVGKSTNALNLHRIYADYDVSSASANIRIPNLFRLVPTFLGADAGAVEVIEQRVTVVRKASSGLPPFTIGISGEGTYDETTGAISVAILFDESELGVTEPVLRRYVYESQER
;
A
#
# COMPACT_ATOMS: atom_id res chain seq x y z
N MET A 1 -57.99 30.00 86.44
CA MET A 1 -58.19 28.53 86.26
C MET A 1 -58.61 28.31 84.81
N LYS A 2 -57.82 27.51 84.07
CA LYS A 2 -57.96 27.05 82.67
C LYS A 2 -57.56 27.99 81.49
N PHE A 3 -56.61 27.46 80.70
CA PHE A 3 -56.42 27.54 79.22
C PHE A 3 -55.78 28.84 78.66
N ARG A 4 -54.77 28.85 77.75
CA ARG A 4 -54.05 27.84 76.93
C ARG A 4 -52.58 28.23 76.72
N PHE A 5 -51.77 27.18 76.54
CA PHE A 5 -50.37 27.12 76.14
C PHE A 5 -50.20 27.47 74.64
N LEU A 6 -49.22 28.32 74.33
CA LEU A 6 -48.64 28.55 73.00
C LEU A 6 -47.12 28.62 73.20
N THR A 7 -46.35 28.37 72.14
CA THR A 7 -44.87 28.41 72.00
C THR A 7 -44.19 27.08 72.39
N LEU A 8 -43.94 26.15 71.45
CA LEU A 8 -42.98 26.19 70.33
C LEU A 8 -41.54 26.38 70.84
N PHE A 9 -40.81 25.30 71.11
CA PHE A 9 -39.36 25.23 70.89
C PHE A 9 -38.82 23.80 71.12
N THR A 10 -37.79 23.45 70.32
CA THR A 10 -36.78 22.40 70.55
C THR A 10 -37.20 20.93 70.45
N SER A 11 -36.90 20.31 69.30
CA SER A 11 -36.05 19.11 69.20
C SER A 11 -35.89 18.68 67.74
N LEU A 12 -34.95 19.31 67.03
CA LEU A 12 -34.41 18.83 65.75
C LEU A 12 -33.01 18.29 66.05
N LEU A 13 -32.90 16.98 66.26
CA LEU A 13 -31.64 16.29 66.52
C LEU A 13 -31.66 14.96 65.78
N LEU A 14 -31.14 14.94 64.55
CA LEU A 14 -30.64 13.76 63.83
C LEU A 14 -30.20 14.18 62.42
N ILE A 15 -29.10 14.93 62.33
CA ILE A 15 -28.29 14.92 61.11
C ILE A 15 -27.12 13.99 61.43
N ALA A 16 -27.27 12.74 61.03
CA ALA A 16 -26.19 11.76 61.01
C ALA A 16 -25.06 12.35 60.16
N ALA A 17 -23.92 12.54 60.79
CA ALA A 17 -22.66 12.85 60.13
C ALA A 17 -22.29 11.66 59.23
N CYS A 18 -22.64 11.75 57.95
CA CYS A 18 -21.97 10.98 56.92
C CYS A 18 -20.72 11.79 56.55
N SER A 19 -19.60 11.54 57.25
CA SER A 19 -18.31 11.97 56.73
C SER A 19 -18.12 11.29 55.39
N PRO A 20 -17.87 12.02 54.29
CA PRO A 20 -17.37 11.37 53.09
C PRO A 20 -16.05 10.71 53.46
N GLU A 21 -15.99 9.40 53.31
CA GLU A 21 -14.77 8.62 53.39
C GLU A 21 -13.80 9.23 52.38
N GLU A 22 -12.72 9.85 52.89
CA GLU A 22 -11.66 10.41 52.06
C GLU A 22 -11.10 9.23 51.27
N VAL A 23 -11.40 9.20 49.96
CA VAL A 23 -10.87 8.19 49.05
C VAL A 23 -9.35 8.32 49.13
N ASP A 24 -8.71 7.35 49.79
CA ASP A 24 -7.27 7.28 49.93
C ASP A 24 -6.66 7.37 48.53
N VAL A 25 -6.10 8.54 48.23
CA VAL A 25 -5.56 8.85 46.92
C VAL A 25 -4.29 8.04 46.82
N ASN A 26 -4.37 6.84 46.22
CA ASN A 26 -3.22 5.95 46.01
C ASN A 26 -2.00 6.82 45.61
N PRO A 27 -0.98 6.93 46.49
CA PRO A 27 0.10 7.89 46.33
C PRO A 27 1.11 7.44 45.27
N ALA A 28 0.87 6.30 44.62
CA ALA A 28 1.67 5.86 43.50
C ALA A 28 1.61 6.90 42.37
N PRO A 29 2.77 7.36 41.86
CA PRO A 29 2.82 8.29 40.73
C PRO A 29 2.11 7.68 39.52
N SER A 30 1.47 8.52 38.70
CA SER A 30 0.80 8.06 37.48
C SER A 30 1.82 7.36 36.57
N LEU A 31 1.45 6.17 36.08
CA LEU A 31 2.27 5.37 35.19
C LEU A 31 1.87 5.65 33.74
N LEU A 32 2.88 5.82 32.91
CA LEU A 32 2.77 6.23 31.52
C LEU A 32 3.43 5.19 30.61
N GLY A 33 2.77 4.80 29.53
CA GLY A 33 3.37 3.93 28.52
C GLY A 33 2.51 3.78 27.28
N PHE A 34 3.05 3.09 26.28
CA PHE A 34 2.30 2.79 25.08
C PHE A 34 1.20 1.75 25.34
N GLY A 35 0.04 1.95 24.69
CA GLY A 35 -1.07 1.00 24.74
C GLY A 35 -0.68 -0.36 24.16
N ASP A 36 0.11 -0.34 23.08
CA ASP A 36 0.66 -1.50 22.39
C ASP A 36 2.19 -1.47 22.43
N GLN A 37 2.87 -2.62 22.56
CA GLN A 37 4.34 -2.68 22.62
C GLN A 37 5.01 -2.84 21.23
N ALA A 38 4.25 -3.32 20.25
CA ALA A 38 4.71 -3.49 18.88
C ALA A 38 3.52 -3.39 17.92
N GLY A 39 3.73 -2.73 16.79
CA GLY A 39 2.75 -2.64 15.71
C GLY A 39 3.43 -2.86 14.36
N THR A 40 2.79 -3.61 13.47
CA THR A 40 3.11 -3.49 12.04
C THR A 40 2.31 -2.31 11.53
N VAL A 41 2.97 -1.18 11.28
CA VAL A 41 2.31 -0.05 10.61
C VAL A 41 2.45 -0.32 9.12
N ALA A 42 1.46 -1.00 8.55
CA ALA A 42 1.23 -0.88 7.12
C ALA A 42 0.82 0.59 6.90
N VAL A 43 1.75 1.40 6.41
CA VAL A 43 1.54 2.81 6.13
C VAL A 43 0.45 2.92 5.08
N THR A 44 -0.78 3.05 5.57
CA THR A 44 -1.97 3.18 4.75
C THR A 44 -2.18 4.68 4.58
N GLY A 45 -1.55 5.26 3.56
CA GLY A 45 -1.61 6.72 3.31
C GLY A 45 -0.63 7.55 4.15
N ASP A 46 0.65 7.18 4.11
CA ASP A 46 1.83 7.95 4.56
C ASP A 46 2.00 8.21 6.07
N THR A 47 1.00 7.95 6.91
CA THR A 47 1.03 8.30 8.35
C THR A 47 0.95 7.08 9.29
N ALA A 48 1.63 7.19 10.44
CA ALA A 48 1.65 6.22 11.53
C ALA A 48 1.27 6.89 12.85
N ARG A 49 0.59 6.17 13.75
CA ARG A 49 0.15 6.67 15.06
C ARG A 49 0.56 5.70 16.17
N ALA A 50 1.19 6.24 17.22
CA ALA A 50 1.49 5.51 18.44
C ALA A 50 0.70 6.10 19.61
N LYS A 51 -0.17 5.29 20.22
CA LYS A 51 -1.04 5.71 21.32
C LYS A 51 -0.36 5.50 22.67
N ILE A 52 -0.34 6.56 23.48
CA ILE A 52 0.16 6.57 24.85
C ILE A 52 -1.04 6.60 25.80
N LEU A 53 -0.97 5.81 26.87
CA LEU A 53 -1.99 5.70 27.90
C LEU A 53 -1.42 6.03 29.28
N TRP A 54 -2.27 6.64 30.11
CA TRP A 54 -2.03 6.86 31.54
C TRP A 54 -2.90 5.93 32.36
N THR A 55 -2.35 5.43 33.46
CA THR A 55 -3.16 4.72 34.47
C THR A 55 -4.11 5.66 35.20
N ARG A 56 -3.81 6.97 35.23
CA ARG A 56 -4.63 8.00 35.87
C ARG A 56 -4.42 9.38 35.24
N ALA A 57 -5.51 10.13 35.09
CA ALA A 57 -5.50 11.52 34.66
C ALA A 57 -4.62 12.40 35.57
N THR A 58 -3.88 13.32 34.96
CA THR A 58 -3.06 14.30 35.68
C THR A 58 -3.90 15.49 36.13
N ASP A 59 -3.55 16.10 37.26
CA ASP A 59 -4.19 17.32 37.78
C ASP A 59 -3.70 18.61 37.08
N ARG A 60 -2.71 18.47 36.21
CA ARG A 60 -1.99 19.56 35.54
C ARG A 60 -1.57 19.17 34.13
N GLU A 61 -1.21 20.17 33.34
CA GLU A 61 -0.54 19.96 32.06
C GLU A 61 0.83 19.30 32.27
N VAL A 62 1.14 18.30 31.45
CA VAL A 62 2.41 17.57 31.48
C VAL A 62 3.13 17.72 30.14
N GLU A 63 4.44 17.94 30.21
CA GLU A 63 5.33 17.89 29.05
C GLU A 63 6.01 16.51 29.00
N LEU A 64 5.69 15.74 27.96
CA LEU A 64 6.25 14.41 27.70
C LEU A 64 7.29 14.50 26.59
N ALA A 65 8.55 14.29 26.94
CA ALA A 65 9.62 14.19 25.94
C ALA A 65 9.69 12.76 25.40
N PHE A 66 9.99 12.64 24.11
CA PHE A 66 10.25 11.37 23.45
C PHE A 66 11.32 11.55 22.37
N GLU A 67 11.95 10.45 22.00
CA GLU A 67 12.97 10.37 20.95
C GLU A 67 12.62 9.28 19.94
N LEU A 68 13.02 9.48 18.68
CA LEU A 68 12.94 8.49 17.63
C LEU A 68 14.33 7.84 17.45
N ARG A 69 14.38 6.50 17.49
CA ARG A 69 15.55 5.66 17.26
C ARG A 69 15.26 4.63 16.18
N GLY A 70 16.28 3.93 15.71
CA GLY A 70 16.16 2.82 14.77
C GLY A 70 16.99 3.02 13.51
N ASP A 71 16.68 2.21 12.51
CA ASP A 71 17.46 2.13 11.27
C ASP A 71 16.98 3.16 10.23
N GLY A 72 15.79 3.74 10.43
CA GLY A 72 15.29 4.88 9.68
C GLY A 72 15.93 6.18 10.17
N VAL A 73 16.59 6.92 9.28
CA VAL A 73 17.24 8.18 9.61
C VAL A 73 16.17 9.28 9.78
N SER A 74 16.03 9.82 11.00
CA SER A 74 15.12 10.93 11.28
C SER A 74 15.41 12.13 10.36
N GLY A 75 14.37 12.67 9.72
CA GLY A 75 14.47 13.76 8.75
C GLY A 75 14.73 13.32 7.31
N ASN A 76 15.21 12.10 7.08
CA ASN A 76 15.37 11.52 5.73
C ASN A 76 14.31 10.46 5.43
N ASP A 77 14.03 9.59 6.39
CA ASP A 77 13.14 8.44 6.19
C ASP A 77 11.81 8.57 6.93
N LEU A 78 11.84 9.26 8.07
CA LEU A 78 10.70 9.48 8.93
C LEU A 78 10.68 10.93 9.39
N GLU A 79 9.50 11.53 9.34
CA GLU A 79 9.20 12.84 9.89
C GLU A 79 8.28 12.67 11.09
N VAL A 80 8.68 13.22 12.23
CA VAL A 80 7.83 13.25 13.42
C VAL A 80 6.91 14.46 13.31
N LEU A 81 5.60 14.22 13.22
CA LEU A 81 4.62 15.30 13.10
C LEU A 81 4.26 15.89 14.47
N THR A 82 4.28 15.05 15.51
CA THR A 82 4.06 15.49 16.88
C THR A 82 5.33 16.15 17.44
N PRO A 83 5.27 17.38 17.97
CA PRO A 83 6.43 18.01 18.59
C PRO A 83 6.83 17.29 19.89
N SER A 84 8.13 17.20 20.13
CA SER A 84 8.72 16.76 21.40
C SER A 84 9.35 17.99 22.09
N PRO A 85 8.95 18.35 23.33
CA PRO A 85 8.01 17.63 24.19
C PRO A 85 6.53 17.81 23.76
N LEU A 86 5.77 16.73 23.89
CA LEU A 86 4.32 16.68 23.71
C LEU A 86 3.63 17.27 24.94
N ARG A 87 2.74 18.24 24.73
CA ARG A 87 1.93 18.88 25.78
C ARG A 87 0.61 18.16 25.96
N ILE A 88 0.36 17.69 27.18
CA ILE A 88 -0.80 16.88 27.51
C ILE A 88 -1.64 17.63 28.54
N PRO A 89 -2.87 18.04 28.21
CA PRO A 89 -3.73 18.81 29.11
C PRO A 89 -4.04 18.08 30.41
N ALA A 90 -4.30 18.85 31.48
CA ALA A 90 -4.85 18.32 32.71
C ALA A 90 -6.16 17.56 32.45
N GLY A 91 -6.34 16.41 33.10
CA GLY A 91 -7.51 15.56 32.92
C GLY A 91 -7.42 14.54 31.78
N ALA A 92 -6.42 14.64 30.89
CA ALA A 92 -6.23 13.67 29.82
C ALA A 92 -5.67 12.34 30.34
N THR A 93 -6.10 11.24 29.71
CA THR A 93 -5.60 9.88 29.99
C THR A 93 -4.95 9.21 28.78
N GLU A 94 -4.99 9.85 27.62
CA GLU A 94 -4.43 9.37 26.38
C GLU A 94 -3.84 10.51 25.56
N ALA A 95 -2.85 10.19 24.74
CA ALA A 95 -2.27 11.08 23.74
C ALA A 95 -1.68 10.26 22.59
N ASP A 96 -1.57 10.87 21.41
CA ASP A 96 -1.01 10.20 20.22
C ASP A 96 0.29 10.88 19.78
N ILE A 97 1.30 10.07 19.43
CA ILE A 97 2.47 10.50 18.66
C ILE A 97 2.22 10.12 17.20
N GLU A 98 2.22 11.12 16.33
CA GLU A 98 2.05 10.97 14.88
C GLU A 98 3.40 11.07 14.18
N LEU A 99 3.60 10.15 13.23
CA LEU A 99 4.77 10.06 12.37
C LEU A 99 4.30 10.02 10.92
N ARG A 100 5.15 10.46 10.00
CA ARG A 100 4.99 10.29 8.57
C ARG A 100 6.24 9.68 7.96
N VAL A 101 6.07 8.83 6.96
CA VAL A 101 7.21 8.41 6.12
C VAL A 101 7.62 9.60 5.27
N ALA A 102 8.85 10.09 5.46
CA ALA A 102 9.36 11.19 4.66
C ALA A 102 9.58 10.71 3.21
N PRO A 103 9.26 11.52 2.19
CA PRO A 103 9.57 11.15 0.83
C PRO A 103 11.09 11.03 0.66
N GLY A 104 11.58 9.96 0.04
CA GLY A 104 13.03 9.81 -0.17
C GLY A 104 13.41 8.73 -1.18
N SER A 105 14.61 8.90 -1.74
CA SER A 105 15.01 8.21 -2.96
C SER A 105 15.93 7.00 -2.78
N ASP A 106 16.16 6.55 -1.54
CA ASP A 106 17.03 5.41 -1.25
C ASP A 106 16.31 4.06 -1.51
N PRO A 107 16.76 3.27 -2.50
CA PRO A 107 16.15 1.98 -2.85
C PRO A 107 16.35 0.89 -1.79
N GLU A 108 17.20 1.07 -0.78
CA GLU A 108 17.35 0.11 0.34
C GLU A 108 16.29 0.31 1.44
N ARG A 109 15.37 1.28 1.29
CA ARG A 109 14.32 1.60 2.29
C ARG A 109 13.10 0.68 2.26
N LEU A 110 13.17 -0.46 1.59
CA LEU A 110 12.03 -1.34 1.30
C LEU A 110 11.33 -1.85 2.57
N GLU A 111 12.11 -2.12 3.62
CA GLU A 111 11.63 -2.47 4.96
C GLU A 111 12.59 -1.89 6.00
N ARG A 112 12.09 -1.00 6.86
CA ARG A 112 12.88 -0.40 7.94
C ARG A 112 12.12 -0.50 9.26
N SER A 113 12.87 -0.52 10.35
CA SER A 113 12.35 -0.51 11.71
C SER A 113 12.59 0.85 12.37
N GLY A 114 11.64 1.27 13.20
CA GLY A 114 11.75 2.45 14.04
C GLY A 114 11.30 2.15 15.47
N VAL A 115 11.85 2.90 16.41
CA VAL A 115 11.52 2.81 17.84
C VAL A 115 11.24 4.21 18.35
N ILE A 116 10.05 4.43 18.90
CA ILE A 116 9.78 5.62 19.72
C ILE A 116 10.08 5.26 21.16
N GLN A 117 10.92 6.05 21.82
CA GLN A 117 11.23 5.91 23.24
C GLN A 117 10.73 7.13 24.00
N LEU A 118 9.94 6.90 25.05
CA LEU A 118 9.49 7.92 25.98
C LEU A 118 10.62 8.23 26.96
N LEU A 119 10.81 9.51 27.28
CA LEU A 119 11.84 9.97 28.21
C LEU A 119 11.22 10.22 29.58
N GLU A 120 11.99 9.98 30.64
CA GLU A 120 11.51 10.19 32.00
C GLU A 120 11.36 11.69 32.30
N GLY A 121 10.32 12.04 33.06
CA GLY A 121 10.02 13.42 33.45
C GLY A 121 9.81 13.56 34.96
N ASN A 122 9.71 14.80 35.42
CA ASN A 122 9.59 15.11 36.86
C ASN A 122 8.20 14.78 37.44
N TRP A 123 7.19 14.52 36.60
CA TRP A 123 5.77 14.49 36.99
C TRP A 123 5.06 13.18 36.69
N TYR A 124 5.76 12.19 36.15
CA TYR A 124 5.24 10.87 35.82
C TYR A 124 6.33 9.83 35.98
N ARG A 125 5.94 8.55 36.06
CA ARG A 125 6.85 7.43 35.93
C ARG A 125 6.53 6.68 34.65
N LEU A 126 7.57 6.27 33.93
CA LEU A 126 7.41 5.39 32.80
C LEU A 126 7.07 3.98 33.31
N SER A 127 6.19 3.30 32.59
CA SER A 127 5.95 1.87 32.73
C SER A 127 7.02 1.07 31.98
N GLU A 128 6.96 -0.26 32.06
CA GLU A 128 7.78 -1.16 31.24
C GLU A 128 7.44 -1.09 29.73
N ARG A 129 6.43 -0.29 29.34
CA ARG A 129 6.02 -0.02 27.96
C ARG A 129 6.44 1.38 27.52
N ASP A 130 7.67 1.76 27.81
CA ASP A 130 8.25 3.06 27.44
C ASP A 130 8.75 3.12 26.00
N THR A 131 8.70 1.99 25.28
CA THR A 131 9.15 1.84 23.91
C THR A 131 8.03 1.31 23.02
N PHE A 132 7.93 1.87 21.82
CA PHE A 132 7.04 1.42 20.76
C PHE A 132 7.86 1.10 19.52
N THR A 133 7.89 -0.18 19.14
CA THR A 133 8.57 -0.62 17.93
C THR A 133 7.58 -0.71 16.77
N PHE A 134 7.96 -0.18 15.62
CA PHE A 134 7.19 -0.28 14.40
C PHE A 134 8.05 -0.66 13.21
N ASN A 135 7.46 -1.43 12.30
CA ASN A 135 7.99 -1.66 10.96
C ASN A 135 7.19 -0.80 9.98
N TYR A 136 7.88 -0.24 8.99
CA TYR A 136 7.22 0.43 7.87
C TYR A 136 7.82 -0.03 6.54
N SER A 137 6.93 -0.15 5.56
CA SER A 137 7.27 -0.34 4.15
C SER A 137 6.74 0.88 3.39
N VAL A 138 7.56 1.48 2.54
CA VAL A 138 7.08 2.57 1.67
C VAL A 138 6.34 1.95 0.49
N PRO A 139 5.02 2.14 0.34
CA PRO A 139 4.32 1.69 -0.84
C PRO A 139 4.90 2.46 -2.03
N HIS A 140 5.44 1.71 -2.99
CA HIS A 140 5.86 2.26 -4.26
C HIS A 140 4.55 2.57 -5.00
N THR A 141 4.37 3.74 -5.60
CA THR A 141 3.19 4.00 -6.46
C THR A 141 3.64 4.58 -7.78
N ALA A 142 3.64 3.75 -8.82
CA ALA A 142 3.69 4.21 -10.21
C ALA A 142 2.30 4.75 -10.60
N GLU A 143 2.25 5.75 -11.48
CA GLU A 143 0.99 6.35 -11.94
C GLU A 143 0.26 5.43 -12.92
N LEU A 144 -0.45 4.42 -12.40
CA LEU A 144 -1.10 3.40 -13.21
C LEU A 144 -2.17 3.97 -14.15
N SER A 145 -2.79 5.11 -13.82
CA SER A 145 -3.82 5.71 -14.66
C SER A 145 -3.30 6.15 -16.03
N LEU A 146 -1.98 6.31 -16.17
CA LEU A 146 -1.33 6.61 -17.43
C LEU A 146 -1.52 5.50 -18.47
N TRP A 147 -1.41 4.23 -18.06
CA TRP A 147 -1.54 3.06 -18.95
C TRP A 147 -2.88 2.32 -18.81
N ALA A 148 -3.56 2.52 -17.69
CA ALA A 148 -4.83 1.89 -17.35
C ALA A 148 -5.82 2.91 -16.77
N PRO A 149 -6.24 3.92 -17.55
CA PRO A 149 -7.19 4.91 -17.08
C PRO A 149 -8.54 4.28 -16.72
N GLU A 150 -9.25 4.84 -15.74
CA GLU A 150 -10.57 4.39 -15.30
C GLU A 150 -11.69 4.75 -16.31
N ILE A 151 -11.58 4.22 -17.52
CA ILE A 151 -12.57 4.36 -18.59
C ILE A 151 -13.05 2.98 -19.04
N PRO A 152 -14.18 2.87 -19.77
CA PRO A 152 -14.73 1.56 -20.15
C PRO A 152 -13.82 0.71 -21.06
N PHE A 153 -12.97 1.35 -21.87
CA PHE A 153 -12.08 0.68 -22.83
C PHE A 153 -10.68 1.32 -22.80
N PRO A 154 -9.91 1.08 -21.73
CA PRO A 154 -8.56 1.64 -21.59
C PRO A 154 -7.64 0.95 -22.59
N LYS A 155 -7.33 1.62 -23.69
CA LYS A 155 -6.47 1.05 -24.73
C LYS A 155 -5.01 1.28 -24.37
N LEU A 156 -4.30 0.18 -24.16
CA LEU A 156 -2.85 0.17 -24.04
C LEU A 156 -2.26 -0.27 -25.39
N TRP A 157 -1.56 0.64 -26.07
CA TRP A 157 -1.02 0.39 -27.41
C TRP A 157 0.27 -0.39 -27.30
N GLY A 158 0.42 -1.45 -28.07
CA GLY A 158 1.58 -2.33 -28.04
C GLY A 158 2.22 -2.48 -29.41
N TYR A 159 3.54 -2.50 -29.43
CA TYR A 159 4.38 -2.67 -30.61
C TYR A 159 5.35 -3.81 -30.36
N THR A 160 5.57 -4.70 -31.33
CA THR A 160 6.47 -5.84 -31.20
C THR A 160 7.19 -6.13 -32.51
N SER A 161 8.43 -6.62 -32.42
CA SER A 161 9.21 -7.13 -33.55
C SER A 161 8.90 -8.61 -33.88
N PHE A 162 8.01 -9.27 -33.12
CA PHE A 162 7.75 -10.72 -33.16
C PHE A 162 8.97 -11.62 -32.91
N GLY A 163 10.10 -11.03 -32.48
CA GLY A 163 11.36 -11.72 -32.22
C GLY A 163 12.27 -10.95 -31.27
N PRO A 164 13.57 -11.30 -31.21
CA PRO A 164 14.52 -10.66 -30.30
C PRO A 164 14.99 -9.28 -30.79
N ASP A 165 14.69 -8.93 -32.03
CA ASP A 165 15.10 -7.67 -32.63
C ASP A 165 14.46 -6.47 -31.89
N PRO A 166 15.13 -5.31 -31.85
CA PRO A 166 14.53 -4.09 -31.33
C PRO A 166 13.20 -3.77 -32.02
N VAL A 167 12.26 -3.19 -31.28
CA VAL A 167 11.01 -2.70 -31.87
C VAL A 167 11.34 -1.48 -32.76
N PRO A 168 11.00 -1.51 -34.08
CA PRO A 168 11.30 -0.40 -34.99
C PRO A 168 10.63 0.92 -34.57
N ASP A 169 11.18 2.06 -35.01
CA ASP A 169 10.57 3.38 -34.81
C ASP A 169 9.53 3.72 -35.91
N GLY A 170 8.59 4.60 -35.55
CA GLY A 170 7.56 5.35 -36.32
C GLY A 170 6.98 4.90 -37.68
N SER A 171 7.75 4.31 -38.60
CA SER A 171 7.39 4.22 -40.03
C SER A 171 7.08 2.81 -40.55
N SER A 172 7.49 1.75 -39.85
CA SER A 172 7.25 0.34 -40.23
C SER A 172 6.27 -0.41 -39.32
N LEU A 173 5.65 0.32 -38.38
CA LEU A 173 4.85 -0.19 -37.25
C LEU A 173 3.52 -0.86 -37.62
N SER A 174 3.13 -0.89 -38.90
CA SER A 174 1.94 -1.65 -39.31
C SER A 174 2.12 -3.15 -39.01
N ALA A 175 3.34 -3.65 -39.10
CA ALA A 175 3.74 -4.96 -38.60
C ALA A 175 3.97 -4.88 -37.08
N GLY A 176 3.19 -5.63 -36.30
CA GLY A 176 3.39 -5.75 -34.85
C GLY A 176 2.55 -4.82 -33.97
N ARG A 177 1.99 -3.73 -34.50
CA ARG A 177 1.04 -2.89 -33.75
C ARG A 177 -0.22 -3.66 -33.35
N HIS A 178 -0.59 -3.54 -32.08
CA HIS A 178 -1.81 -4.04 -31.47
C HIS A 178 -2.26 -3.10 -30.34
N PHE A 179 -3.45 -3.32 -29.80
CA PHE A 179 -3.85 -2.70 -28.54
C PHE A 179 -4.45 -3.77 -27.64
N ALA A 180 -4.21 -3.66 -26.34
CA ALA A 180 -4.86 -4.45 -25.31
C ALA A 180 -5.73 -3.56 -24.43
N PHE A 181 -6.59 -4.17 -23.60
CA PHE A 181 -7.34 -3.45 -22.58
C PHE A 181 -6.53 -3.49 -21.29
N GLY A 182 -5.89 -2.37 -20.96
CA GLY A 182 -5.00 -2.24 -19.80
C GLY A 182 -5.78 -1.91 -18.53
N HIS A 183 -5.59 -2.68 -17.46
CA HIS A 183 -6.28 -2.46 -16.19
C HIS A 183 -5.30 -2.50 -15.04
N ALA A 184 -5.44 -1.60 -14.06
CA ALA A 184 -4.75 -1.73 -12.78
C ALA A 184 -5.25 -2.97 -12.05
N SER A 185 -4.35 -3.69 -11.39
CA SER A 185 -4.70 -4.81 -10.53
C SER A 185 -5.48 -4.33 -9.32
N THR A 186 -6.55 -5.03 -8.97
CA THR A 186 -7.35 -4.73 -7.78
C THR A 186 -6.80 -5.38 -6.51
N THR A 187 -5.78 -6.23 -6.63
CA THR A 187 -5.22 -7.00 -5.50
C THR A 187 -3.74 -6.76 -5.28
N GLN A 188 -3.04 -6.09 -6.20
CA GLN A 188 -1.61 -5.82 -6.10
C GLN A 188 -1.32 -4.37 -6.53
N ALA A 189 -0.61 -3.62 -5.69
CA ALA A 189 -0.14 -2.28 -6.05
C ALA A 189 0.87 -2.34 -7.19
N ASN A 190 0.91 -1.29 -8.04
CA ASN A 190 1.78 -1.15 -9.21
C ASN A 190 1.70 -2.27 -10.24
N VAL A 191 0.60 -3.03 -10.27
CA VAL A 191 0.46 -4.11 -11.24
C VAL A 191 -0.53 -3.70 -12.31
N LEU A 192 -0.12 -3.83 -13.56
CA LEU A 192 -0.95 -3.70 -14.74
C LEU A 192 -1.28 -5.09 -15.29
N GLY A 193 -2.54 -5.30 -15.60
CA GLY A 193 -3.06 -6.45 -16.34
C GLY A 193 -3.54 -6.06 -17.73
N MET A 194 -3.70 -7.07 -18.58
CA MET A 194 -4.31 -6.96 -19.89
C MET A 194 -5.45 -7.98 -20.01
N PHE A 195 -6.69 -7.50 -19.99
CA PHE A 195 -7.87 -8.36 -20.13
C PHE A 195 -9.11 -7.57 -20.51
N ASN A 196 -10.10 -8.24 -21.08
CA ASN A 196 -11.42 -7.64 -21.29
C ASN A 196 -12.29 -7.90 -20.05
N THR A 197 -12.94 -6.85 -19.53
CA THR A 197 -13.87 -6.96 -18.39
C THR A 197 -15.20 -7.63 -18.78
N GLN A 198 -15.54 -7.64 -20.08
CA GLN A 198 -16.73 -8.31 -20.59
C GLN A 198 -16.50 -9.83 -20.67
N VAL A 199 -17.38 -10.59 -20.03
CA VAL A 199 -17.34 -12.06 -20.04
C VAL A 199 -17.38 -12.59 -21.48
N GLY A 200 -16.46 -13.50 -21.80
CA GLY A 200 -16.38 -14.15 -23.11
C GLY A 200 -15.86 -13.25 -24.25
N LYS A 201 -15.35 -12.06 -23.93
CA LYS A 201 -14.64 -11.21 -24.90
C LYS A 201 -13.14 -11.33 -24.70
N SER A 202 -12.40 -11.37 -25.79
CA SER A 202 -10.93 -11.40 -25.74
C SER A 202 -10.36 -9.99 -25.68
N THR A 203 -9.08 -9.92 -25.31
CA THR A 203 -8.19 -8.79 -25.61
C THR A 203 -7.07 -9.26 -26.55
N ASN A 204 -6.36 -8.33 -27.20
CA ASN A 204 -5.18 -8.67 -28.03
C ASN A 204 -3.88 -8.57 -27.21
N ALA A 205 -3.91 -8.93 -25.92
CA ALA A 205 -2.74 -8.90 -25.05
C ALA A 205 -1.55 -9.63 -25.69
N LEU A 206 -0.37 -9.01 -25.62
CA LEU A 206 0.91 -9.51 -26.17
C LEU A 206 0.88 -9.91 -27.65
N ASN A 207 -0.14 -9.48 -28.40
CA ASN A 207 -0.38 -9.85 -29.80
C ASN A 207 -0.49 -11.37 -30.07
N LEU A 208 -0.87 -12.16 -29.05
CA LEU A 208 -0.79 -13.64 -29.14
C LEU A 208 -1.63 -14.23 -30.27
N HIS A 209 -2.75 -13.59 -30.62
CA HIS A 209 -3.59 -14.06 -31.72
C HIS A 209 -2.87 -14.05 -33.08
N ARG A 210 -1.88 -13.15 -33.29
CA ARG A 210 -1.06 -13.13 -34.50
C ARG A 210 0.10 -14.11 -34.39
N ILE A 211 0.76 -14.15 -33.24
CA ILE A 211 1.88 -15.08 -32.98
C ILE A 211 1.44 -16.53 -33.21
N TYR A 212 0.25 -16.88 -32.75
CA TYR A 212 -0.31 -18.23 -32.83
C TYR A 212 -1.40 -18.38 -33.90
N ALA A 213 -1.38 -17.56 -34.96
CA ALA A 213 -2.38 -17.61 -36.01
C ALA A 213 -2.47 -19.00 -36.68
N ASP A 214 -1.32 -19.68 -36.83
CA ASP A 214 -1.22 -21.04 -37.39
C ASP A 214 -1.79 -22.13 -36.46
N TYR A 215 -2.07 -21.79 -35.20
CA TYR A 215 -2.66 -22.69 -34.21
C TYR A 215 -4.17 -22.49 -34.07
N ASP A 216 -4.84 -21.98 -35.11
CA ASP A 216 -6.27 -21.67 -35.12
C ASP A 216 -6.69 -20.65 -34.05
N VAL A 217 -5.82 -19.72 -33.69
CA VAL A 217 -6.15 -18.64 -32.74
C VAL A 217 -6.71 -17.44 -33.51
N SER A 218 -7.70 -16.74 -32.95
CA SER A 218 -8.16 -15.46 -33.49
C SER A 218 -8.42 -14.44 -32.38
N SER A 219 -8.35 -13.15 -32.73
CA SER A 219 -8.65 -12.05 -31.81
C SER A 219 -10.06 -12.13 -31.19
N ALA A 220 -11.00 -12.85 -31.81
CA ALA A 220 -12.34 -13.04 -31.28
C ALA A 220 -12.48 -14.27 -30.37
N SER A 221 -11.60 -15.27 -30.51
CA SER A 221 -11.74 -16.59 -29.86
C SER A 221 -10.67 -16.90 -28.83
N ALA A 222 -9.57 -16.12 -28.79
CA ALA A 222 -8.41 -16.45 -27.98
C ALA A 222 -8.67 -16.40 -26.46
N ASN A 223 -9.72 -15.69 -26.04
CA ASN A 223 -10.11 -15.48 -24.63
C ASN A 223 -8.91 -15.18 -23.70
N ILE A 224 -7.94 -14.43 -24.24
CA ILE A 224 -6.70 -14.15 -23.52
C ILE A 224 -7.04 -13.21 -22.37
N ARG A 225 -6.64 -13.62 -21.16
CA ARG A 225 -6.88 -12.86 -19.94
C ARG A 225 -5.65 -12.95 -19.04
N ILE A 226 -4.97 -11.83 -18.85
CA ILE A 226 -3.76 -11.74 -18.02
C ILE A 226 -3.98 -10.63 -16.99
N PRO A 227 -4.62 -10.91 -15.84
CA PRO A 227 -5.04 -9.88 -14.88
C PRO A 227 -3.89 -9.17 -14.18
N ASN A 228 -2.73 -9.83 -14.08
CA ASN A 228 -1.51 -9.31 -13.47
C ASN A 228 -0.39 -9.64 -14.44
N LEU A 229 0.15 -8.67 -15.17
CA LEU A 229 1.16 -8.90 -16.20
C LEU A 229 2.46 -8.15 -15.87
N PHE A 230 2.40 -6.84 -15.70
CA PHE A 230 3.56 -6.01 -15.42
C PHE A 230 3.50 -5.49 -13.99
N ARG A 231 4.54 -5.74 -13.20
CA ARG A 231 4.77 -5.03 -11.94
C ARG A 231 5.75 -3.90 -12.20
N LEU A 232 5.32 -2.67 -11.95
CA LEU A 232 6.15 -1.48 -12.06
C LEU A 232 6.90 -1.25 -10.74
N VAL A 233 8.22 -1.16 -10.84
CA VAL A 233 9.12 -0.96 -9.70
C VAL A 233 9.85 0.37 -9.92
N PRO A 234 9.36 1.48 -9.35
CA PRO A 234 10.02 2.78 -9.43
C PRO A 234 11.49 2.70 -9.00
N THR A 235 12.37 3.43 -9.69
CA THR A 235 13.80 3.47 -9.35
C THR A 235 14.03 4.03 -7.94
N PHE A 236 13.17 4.97 -7.55
CA PHE A 236 13.12 5.60 -6.24
C PHE A 236 11.69 6.12 -5.95
N LEU A 237 11.38 6.52 -4.71
CA LEU A 237 10.03 7.01 -4.38
C LEU A 237 9.65 8.26 -5.17
N GLY A 238 8.49 8.23 -5.82
CA GLY A 238 8.04 9.32 -6.68
C GLY A 238 8.87 9.44 -7.96
N ALA A 239 9.67 8.42 -8.32
CA ALA A 239 10.30 8.36 -9.62
C ALA A 239 9.25 8.12 -10.70
N ASP A 240 9.29 8.98 -11.70
CA ASP A 240 8.50 8.84 -12.93
C ASP A 240 9.07 7.72 -13.84
N ALA A 241 10.04 6.92 -13.39
CA ALA A 241 10.64 5.86 -14.19
C ALA A 241 11.20 4.74 -13.31
N GLY A 242 11.26 3.52 -13.86
CA GLY A 242 11.71 2.35 -13.11
C GLY A 242 11.83 1.08 -13.92
N ALA A 243 12.02 -0.02 -13.19
CA ALA A 243 12.06 -1.36 -13.75
C ALA A 243 10.63 -1.92 -13.91
N VAL A 244 10.50 -2.88 -14.82
CA VAL A 244 9.27 -3.66 -15.03
C VAL A 244 9.62 -5.12 -14.83
N GLU A 245 8.91 -5.79 -13.94
CA GLU A 245 8.91 -7.25 -13.81
C GLU A 245 7.71 -7.80 -14.58
N VAL A 246 7.95 -8.76 -15.49
CA VAL A 246 6.88 -9.53 -16.12
C VAL A 246 6.56 -10.70 -15.21
N ILE A 247 5.40 -10.64 -14.56
CA ILE A 247 4.99 -11.62 -13.54
C ILE A 247 4.93 -13.01 -14.17
N GLU A 248 5.77 -13.91 -13.68
CA GLU A 248 5.86 -15.28 -14.16
C GLU A 248 4.52 -16.01 -13.99
N GLN A 249 3.97 -16.51 -15.09
CA GLN A 249 2.70 -17.24 -15.08
C GLN A 249 2.50 -18.03 -16.39
N ARG A 250 1.51 -18.92 -16.39
CA ARG A 250 1.02 -19.57 -17.62
C ARG A 250 -0.26 -18.91 -18.10
N VAL A 251 -0.31 -18.58 -19.39
CA VAL A 251 -1.47 -17.97 -20.05
C VAL A 251 -2.14 -19.01 -20.93
N THR A 252 -3.43 -19.25 -20.69
CA THR A 252 -4.25 -20.11 -21.55
C THR A 252 -4.65 -19.37 -22.82
N VAL A 253 -4.39 -20.00 -23.97
CA VAL A 253 -4.79 -19.51 -25.29
C VAL A 253 -5.85 -20.44 -25.86
N VAL A 254 -7.03 -19.89 -26.12
CA VAL A 254 -8.16 -20.64 -26.66
C VAL A 254 -8.11 -20.63 -28.19
N ARG A 255 -8.36 -21.79 -28.81
CA ARG A 255 -8.44 -21.92 -30.27
C ARG A 255 -9.87 -21.64 -30.75
N LYS A 256 -10.03 -21.35 -32.03
CA LYS A 256 -11.35 -21.25 -32.67
C LYS A 256 -12.15 -22.52 -32.39
N ALA A 257 -13.41 -22.37 -31.98
CA ALA A 257 -14.29 -23.50 -31.74
C ALA A 257 -14.40 -24.45 -32.96
N SER A 258 -14.34 -23.90 -34.18
CA SER A 258 -14.37 -24.68 -35.42
C SER A 258 -13.16 -25.58 -35.65
N SER A 259 -12.05 -25.37 -34.95
CA SER A 259 -10.87 -26.24 -35.06
C SER A 259 -11.08 -27.60 -34.38
N GLY A 260 -11.99 -27.68 -33.39
CA GLY A 260 -12.16 -28.88 -32.56
C GLY A 260 -10.94 -29.24 -31.70
N LEU A 261 -9.91 -28.38 -31.68
CA LEU A 261 -8.68 -28.60 -30.92
C LEU A 261 -8.79 -28.00 -29.50
N PRO A 262 -8.16 -28.63 -28.50
CA PRO A 262 -8.15 -28.09 -27.14
C PRO A 262 -7.33 -26.79 -27.04
N PRO A 263 -7.58 -25.95 -26.02
CA PRO A 263 -6.70 -24.83 -25.70
C PRO A 263 -5.30 -25.34 -25.32
N PHE A 264 -4.31 -24.46 -25.38
CA PHE A 264 -2.95 -24.71 -24.93
C PHE A 264 -2.51 -23.59 -23.98
N THR A 265 -1.44 -23.80 -23.22
CA THR A 265 -0.87 -22.75 -22.37
C THR A 265 0.55 -22.40 -22.77
N ILE A 266 0.91 -21.15 -22.52
CA ILE A 266 2.26 -20.62 -22.74
C ILE A 266 2.76 -20.01 -21.44
N GLY A 267 4.00 -20.29 -21.05
CA GLY A 267 4.63 -19.58 -19.95
C GLY A 267 5.09 -18.20 -20.42
N ILE A 268 4.96 -17.19 -19.55
CA ILE A 268 5.55 -15.87 -19.76
C ILE A 268 6.39 -15.48 -18.55
N SER A 269 7.52 -14.84 -18.80
CA SER A 269 8.37 -14.19 -17.81
C SER A 269 9.24 -13.15 -18.50
N GLY A 270 9.98 -12.35 -17.73
CA GLY A 270 10.87 -11.35 -18.31
C GLY A 270 10.93 -10.06 -17.51
N GLU A 271 11.50 -9.04 -18.13
CA GLU A 271 11.85 -7.79 -17.47
C GLU A 271 11.89 -6.63 -18.46
N GLY A 272 11.99 -5.43 -17.93
CA GLY A 272 12.02 -4.22 -18.73
C GLY A 272 12.13 -2.95 -17.90
N THR A 273 11.73 -1.84 -18.50
CA THR A 273 11.72 -0.51 -17.89
C THR A 273 10.45 0.24 -18.27
N TYR A 274 10.05 1.19 -17.45
CA TYR A 274 8.96 2.11 -17.73
C TYR A 274 9.40 3.56 -17.50
N ASP A 275 8.71 4.49 -18.15
CA ASP A 275 8.90 5.92 -18.02
C ASP A 275 7.53 6.63 -18.19
N GLU A 276 7.07 7.30 -17.14
CA GLU A 276 5.81 8.04 -17.03
C GLU A 276 5.86 9.37 -17.78
N THR A 277 7.04 9.96 -17.98
CA THR A 277 7.19 11.20 -18.78
C THR A 277 6.91 10.92 -20.25
N THR A 278 7.43 9.79 -20.75
CA THR A 278 7.18 9.35 -22.14
C THR A 278 5.89 8.53 -22.28
N GLY A 279 5.38 7.99 -21.18
CA GLY A 279 4.25 7.05 -21.17
C GLY A 279 4.57 5.69 -21.76
N ALA A 280 5.85 5.29 -21.77
CA ALA A 280 6.32 4.06 -22.40
C ALA A 280 6.68 2.98 -21.37
N ILE A 281 6.38 1.72 -21.71
CA ILE A 281 6.81 0.51 -21.04
C ILE A 281 7.56 -0.34 -22.07
N SER A 282 8.86 -0.57 -21.88
CA SER A 282 9.68 -1.40 -22.76
C SER A 282 10.02 -2.70 -22.07
N VAL A 283 9.63 -3.84 -22.63
CA VAL A 283 9.82 -5.16 -22.00
C VAL A 283 10.38 -6.19 -22.96
N ALA A 284 11.20 -7.09 -22.44
CA ALA A 284 11.65 -8.31 -23.09
C ALA A 284 10.97 -9.50 -22.41
N ILE A 285 10.09 -10.19 -23.14
CA ILE A 285 9.29 -11.29 -22.61
C ILE A 285 9.81 -12.61 -23.20
N LEU A 286 10.12 -13.55 -22.32
CA LEU A 286 10.40 -14.94 -22.67
C LEU A 286 9.09 -15.73 -22.72
N PHE A 287 8.86 -16.42 -23.82
CA PHE A 287 7.71 -17.30 -24.01
C PHE A 287 8.16 -18.74 -23.91
N ASP A 288 7.69 -19.45 -22.88
CA ASP A 288 7.80 -20.91 -22.79
C ASP A 288 6.66 -21.54 -23.61
N GLU A 289 7.02 -22.00 -24.81
CA GLU A 289 6.13 -22.63 -25.78
C GLU A 289 6.29 -24.17 -25.79
N SER A 290 6.76 -24.77 -24.68
CA SER A 290 7.02 -26.22 -24.56
C SER A 290 5.81 -27.11 -24.86
N GLU A 291 4.59 -26.67 -24.57
CA GLU A 291 3.35 -27.39 -24.93
C GLU A 291 3.11 -27.47 -26.44
N LEU A 292 3.73 -26.60 -27.22
CA LEU A 292 3.71 -26.62 -28.68
C LEU A 292 4.90 -27.39 -29.28
N GLY A 293 5.75 -27.99 -28.43
CA GLY A 293 6.93 -28.74 -28.85
C GLY A 293 8.18 -27.88 -29.10
N VAL A 294 8.15 -26.61 -28.70
CA VAL A 294 9.33 -25.72 -28.77
C VAL A 294 10.19 -25.95 -27.53
N THR A 295 11.44 -26.35 -27.70
CA THR A 295 12.31 -26.76 -26.57
C THR A 295 12.95 -25.59 -25.83
N GLU A 296 13.15 -24.46 -26.50
CA GLU A 296 13.80 -23.28 -25.94
C GLU A 296 12.83 -22.11 -25.83
N PRO A 297 12.85 -21.32 -24.75
CA PRO A 297 12.02 -20.14 -24.64
C PRO A 297 12.28 -19.13 -25.76
N VAL A 298 11.21 -18.53 -26.29
CA VAL A 298 11.29 -17.56 -27.38
C VAL A 298 11.24 -16.15 -26.81
N LEU A 299 12.33 -15.39 -26.98
CA LEU A 299 12.40 -13.99 -26.58
C LEU A 299 11.66 -13.09 -27.59
N ARG A 300 10.76 -12.25 -27.08
CA ARG A 300 10.08 -11.22 -27.87
C ARG A 300 10.11 -9.88 -27.16
N ARG A 301 10.41 -8.82 -27.91
CA ARG A 301 10.45 -7.45 -27.38
C ARG A 301 9.16 -6.70 -27.67
N TYR A 302 8.74 -5.91 -26.68
CA TYR A 302 7.55 -5.08 -26.75
C TYR A 302 7.85 -3.67 -26.27
N VAL A 303 7.16 -2.71 -26.88
CA VAL A 303 6.96 -1.37 -26.32
C VAL A 303 5.47 -1.15 -26.18
N TYR A 304 5.03 -0.76 -25.00
CA TYR A 304 3.66 -0.38 -24.69
C TYR A 304 3.59 1.13 -24.41
N GLU A 305 2.57 1.80 -24.94
CA GLU A 305 2.42 3.26 -24.83
C GLU A 305 1.00 3.63 -24.41
N SER A 306 0.89 4.68 -23.58
CA SER A 306 -0.39 5.24 -23.11
C SER A 306 -1.22 5.87 -24.22
N GLN A 307 -0.59 6.27 -25.33
CA GLN A 307 -1.22 6.84 -26.50
C GLN A 307 -0.77 6.11 -27.76
N GLU A 308 -1.58 6.19 -28.82
CA GLU A 308 -1.18 5.63 -30.12
C GLU A 308 -0.11 6.55 -30.74
N ARG A 309 1.03 5.96 -31.11
CA ARG A 309 2.08 6.60 -31.90
C ARG A 309 1.66 6.89 -33.34
#